data_AF-A0A367ZRV3-F1
#
_entry.id   AF-A0A367ZRV3-F1
#
_cell.length_a   1.000
_cell.length_b   1.000
_cell.length_c   1.000
_cell.angle_alpha   90.00
_cell.angle_beta   90.00
_cell.angle_gamma   90.00
#
_symmetry.space_group_name_H-M   'P 1'
#
loop_
_entity.id
_entity.type
_entity.pdbx_description
1 polymer ?
#
loop_
_entity_poly.entity_id
_entity_poly.type
_entity_poly.pdbx_seq_one_letter_code
_entity_poly.pdbx_strand_id
1 'polypeptide(L)'
;MRGIITLWVAFDSQNRKGLDLFWVLVILLLGPLLLPFYLAARPLVKGETRRGGYLWNVLWNFEKLVSTLTGLAASAVFLENMMESENRELPEVKRAEIKAGSILGVVAIILAFGVARLMFDGIRTSLEVGMEEETGG
;
A
#
# COMPACT_ATOMS: atom_id res chain seq x y z
N MET A 1 -2.03 6.96 -13.71
CA MET A 1 -2.26 5.99 -12.61
C MET A 1 -3.72 5.52 -12.53
N ARG A 2 -4.71 6.41 -12.44
CA ARG A 2 -6.14 6.06 -12.24
C ARG A 2 -6.67 5.04 -13.27
N GLY A 3 -6.49 5.29 -14.57
CA GLY A 3 -6.96 4.37 -15.62
C GLY A 3 -6.38 2.95 -15.53
N ILE A 4 -5.11 2.80 -15.15
CA ILE A 4 -4.46 1.48 -14.97
C ILE A 4 -5.11 0.73 -13.81
N ILE A 5 -5.34 1.42 -12.68
CA ILE A 5 -6.00 0.84 -11.51
C ILE A 5 -7.45 0.46 -11.83
N THR A 6 -8.17 1.32 -12.55
CA THR A 6 -9.54 1.03 -12.99
C THR A 6 -9.59 -0.21 -13.90
N LEU A 7 -8.69 -0.31 -14.87
CA LEU A 7 -8.59 -1.49 -15.75
C LEU A 7 -8.29 -2.75 -14.95
N TRP A 8 -7.38 -2.65 -13.97
CA TRP A 8 -7.08 -3.76 -13.08
C TRP A 8 -8.30 -4.17 -12.25
N VAL A 9 -9.08 -3.23 -11.70
CA VAL A 9 -10.33 -3.53 -10.98
C VAL A 9 -11.36 -4.20 -11.89
N ALA A 10 -11.50 -3.74 -13.13
CA ALA A 10 -12.40 -4.35 -14.10
C ALA A 10 -12.01 -5.81 -14.40
N PHE A 11 -10.72 -6.07 -14.57
CA PHE A 11 -10.18 -7.41 -14.79
C PHE A 11 -10.31 -8.32 -13.54
N ASP A 12 -9.96 -7.83 -12.35
CA ASP A 12 -10.09 -8.57 -11.08
C ASP A 12 -11.55 -8.93 -10.80
N SER A 13 -12.48 -7.99 -11.03
CA SER A 13 -13.90 -8.26 -10.84
C SER A 13 -14.41 -9.32 -11.83
N GLN A 14 -14.07 -9.20 -13.11
CA GLN A 14 -14.49 -10.12 -14.16
C GLN A 14 -14.07 -11.55 -13.87
N ASN A 15 -12.86 -11.76 -13.32
CA ASN A 15 -12.32 -13.07 -12.99
C ASN A 15 -12.96 -13.71 -11.74
N ARG A 16 -13.73 -12.97 -10.95
CA ARG A 16 -14.33 -13.44 -9.70
C ARG A 16 -15.77 -13.92 -9.90
N LYS A 17 -16.71 -12.99 -10.05
CA LYS A 17 -18.14 -13.29 -10.26
C LYS A 17 -18.75 -12.51 -11.43
N GLY A 18 -17.94 -11.81 -12.21
CA GLY A 18 -18.37 -10.93 -13.30
C GLY A 18 -18.02 -9.46 -13.05
N LEU A 19 -18.10 -8.65 -14.11
CA LEU A 19 -17.70 -7.26 -14.08
C LEU A 19 -18.64 -6.42 -13.21
N ASP A 20 -18.12 -5.95 -12.08
CA ASP A 20 -18.82 -5.08 -11.15
C ASP A 20 -18.64 -3.62 -11.61
N LEU A 21 -19.59 -3.18 -12.43
CA LEU A 21 -19.60 -1.82 -12.98
C LEU A 21 -19.63 -0.75 -11.88
N PHE A 22 -20.21 -1.03 -10.72
CA PHE A 22 -20.22 -0.09 -9.61
C PHE A 22 -18.81 0.18 -9.12
N TRP A 23 -18.03 -0.87 -8.78
CA TRP A 23 -16.65 -0.67 -8.32
C TRP A 23 -15.73 -0.10 -9.39
N VAL A 24 -15.91 -0.48 -10.65
CA VAL A 24 -15.14 0.10 -11.77
C VAL A 24 -15.39 1.60 -11.89
N LEU A 25 -16.66 2.04 -11.86
CA LEU A 25 -17.03 3.45 -11.93
C LEU A 25 -16.58 4.23 -10.69
N VAL A 26 -16.77 3.67 -9.50
CA VAL A 26 -16.35 4.27 -8.23
C VAL A 26 -14.84 4.53 -8.24
N ILE A 27 -14.03 3.55 -8.64
CA ILE A 27 -12.57 3.70 -8.70
C ILE A 27 -12.14 4.65 -9.82
N LEU A 28 -12.84 4.66 -10.95
CA LEU A 28 -12.58 5.61 -12.04
C LEU A 28 -12.82 7.06 -11.59
N LEU A 29 -13.96 7.33 -10.95
CA LEU A 29 -14.41 8.67 -10.59
C LEU A 29 -13.73 9.19 -9.31
N LEU A 30 -13.62 8.36 -8.28
CA LEU A 30 -13.14 8.74 -6.94
C LEU A 30 -11.68 8.34 -6.71
N GLY A 31 -11.13 7.44 -7.52
CA GLY A 31 -9.70 7.11 -7.54
C GLY A 31 -9.29 5.96 -6.62
N PRO A 32 -7.97 5.70 -6.52
CA PRO A 32 -7.39 4.56 -5.79
C PRO A 32 -7.67 4.54 -4.29
N LEU A 33 -8.10 5.66 -3.71
CA LEU A 33 -8.39 5.75 -2.28
C LEU A 33 -9.49 4.79 -1.84
N LEU A 34 -10.33 4.34 -2.80
CA LEU A 34 -11.41 3.38 -2.54
C LEU A 34 -11.03 1.92 -2.79
N LEU A 35 -9.79 1.65 -3.23
CA LEU A 35 -9.29 0.28 -3.37
C LEU A 35 -9.43 -0.56 -2.10
N PRO A 36 -9.17 -0.04 -0.88
CA PRO A 36 -9.31 -0.83 0.33
C PRO A 36 -10.73 -1.35 0.56
N PHE A 37 -11.73 -0.52 0.24
CA PHE A 37 -13.14 -0.91 0.32
C PHE A 37 -13.51 -1.95 -0.73
N TYR A 38 -13.02 -1.79 -1.97
CA TYR A 38 -13.17 -2.79 -3.02
C TYR A 38 -12.57 -4.13 -2.60
N LEU A 39 -11.32 -4.14 -2.11
CA LEU A 39 -10.63 -5.36 -1.67
C LEU A 39 -11.32 -6.05 -0.49
N ALA A 40 -11.91 -5.26 0.41
CA ALA A 40 -12.69 -5.79 1.53
C ALA A 40 -14.07 -6.32 1.11
N ALA A 41 -14.68 -5.76 0.06
CA ALA A 41 -16.02 -6.14 -0.41
C ALA A 41 -16.02 -7.24 -1.47
N ARG A 42 -14.95 -7.35 -2.26
CA ARG A 42 -14.93 -8.18 -3.47
C ARG A 42 -15.28 -9.64 -3.20
N PRO A 43 -15.90 -10.35 -4.15
CA PRO A 43 -16.14 -11.79 -3.98
C PRO A 43 -14.83 -12.56 -3.84
N LEU A 44 -14.79 -13.52 -2.92
CA LEU A 44 -13.64 -14.41 -2.76
C LEU A 44 -13.60 -15.42 -3.91
N VAL A 45 -12.41 -15.79 -4.37
CA VAL A 45 -12.25 -16.94 -5.28
C VAL A 45 -12.32 -18.26 -4.51
N LYS A 46 -12.49 -19.38 -5.22
CA LYS A 46 -12.51 -20.71 -4.57
C LYS A 46 -11.19 -20.96 -3.81
N GLY A 47 -11.29 -21.24 -2.52
CA GLY A 47 -10.14 -21.46 -1.64
C GLY A 47 -9.62 -20.20 -0.92
N GLU A 48 -10.09 -19.00 -1.27
CA GLU A 48 -9.84 -17.80 -0.46
C GLU A 48 -10.76 -17.80 0.77
N THR A 49 -10.19 -17.56 1.94
CA THR A 49 -10.93 -17.31 3.19
C THR A 49 -10.78 -15.85 3.58
N ARG A 50 -11.87 -15.23 4.04
CA ARG A 50 -11.85 -13.87 4.60
C ARG A 50 -11.82 -14.01 6.12
N ARG A 51 -10.76 -13.49 6.74
CA ARG A 51 -10.61 -13.45 8.19
C ARG A 51 -11.13 -12.12 8.74
N GLY A 52 -11.82 -12.19 9.86
CA GLY A 52 -12.41 -11.03 10.54
C GLY A 52 -13.55 -10.33 9.76
N GLY A 53 -14.03 -9.23 10.32
CA GLY A 53 -15.14 -8.44 9.77
C GLY A 53 -14.76 -7.59 8.55
N TYR A 54 -15.77 -6.98 7.92
CA TYR A 54 -15.55 -6.06 6.79
C TYR A 54 -14.65 -4.88 7.15
N LEU A 55 -14.95 -4.20 8.27
CA LEU A 55 -14.21 -3.02 8.71
C LEU A 55 -12.75 -3.35 9.03
N TRP A 56 -12.49 -4.52 9.64
CA TRP A 56 -11.15 -5.03 9.89
C TRP A 56 -10.35 -5.19 8.59
N ASN A 57 -10.97 -5.80 7.58
CA ASN A 57 -10.37 -5.95 6.26
C ASN A 57 -10.13 -4.61 5.54
N VAL A 58 -11.03 -3.63 5.71
CA VAL A 58 -10.83 -2.27 5.15
C VAL A 58 -9.59 -1.62 5.76
N LEU A 59 -9.47 -1.60 7.09
CA LEU A 59 -8.32 -1.02 7.78
C LEU A 59 -7.01 -1.64 7.32
N TRP A 60 -6.99 -2.97 7.18
CA TRP A 60 -5.79 -3.68 6.75
C TRP A 60 -5.39 -3.40 5.30
N ASN A 61 -6.38 -3.28 4.39
CA ASN A 61 -6.08 -2.88 3.03
C ASN A 61 -5.70 -1.39 2.93
N PHE A 62 -6.14 -0.54 3.86
CA PHE A 62 -5.67 0.84 3.98
C PHE A 62 -4.21 0.93 4.39
N GLU A 63 -3.76 0.12 5.36
CA GLU A 63 -2.33 0.00 5.71
C GLU A 63 -1.51 -0.29 4.46
N LYS A 64 -1.88 -1.31 3.69
CA LYS A 64 -1.16 -1.70 2.47
C LYS A 64 -1.12 -0.57 1.45
N LEU A 65 -2.23 0.17 1.28
CA LEU A 65 -2.30 1.30 0.37
C LEU A 65 -1.34 2.42 0.80
N VAL A 66 -1.40 2.85 2.05
CA VAL A 66 -0.54 3.93 2.59
C VAL A 66 0.92 3.53 2.53
N SER A 67 1.23 2.29 2.90
CA SER A 67 2.57 1.71 2.81
C SER A 67 3.11 1.73 1.37
N THR A 68 2.30 1.36 0.40
CA THR A 68 2.68 1.41 -1.03
C THR A 68 2.90 2.84 -1.51
N LEU A 69 2.00 3.77 -1.14
CA LEU A 69 2.13 5.19 -1.51
C LEU A 69 3.38 5.82 -0.90
N THR A 70 3.68 5.49 0.36
CA THR A 70 4.88 5.97 1.05
C THR A 70 6.14 5.45 0.36
N GLY A 71 6.18 4.16 -0.02
CA GLY A 71 7.30 3.59 -0.76
C GLY A 71 7.52 4.26 -2.12
N LEU A 72 6.43 4.57 -2.85
CA LEU A 72 6.52 5.29 -4.12
C LEU A 72 7.02 6.73 -3.92
N ALA A 73 6.52 7.44 -2.91
CA ALA A 73 6.96 8.81 -2.59
C ALA A 73 8.43 8.85 -2.18
N ALA A 74 8.87 7.94 -1.30
CA ALA A 74 10.26 7.79 -0.90
C ALA A 74 11.17 7.52 -2.10
N SER A 75 10.73 6.65 -3.03
CA SER A 75 11.47 6.34 -4.25
C SER A 75 11.59 7.56 -5.17
N ALA A 76 10.51 8.33 -5.33
CA ALA A 76 10.53 9.54 -6.14
C ALA A 76 11.52 10.58 -5.59
N VAL A 77 11.45 10.85 -4.28
CA VAL A 77 12.37 11.79 -3.61
C VAL A 77 13.81 11.32 -3.70
N PHE A 78 14.06 10.02 -3.53
CA PHE A 78 15.40 9.47 -3.70
C PHE A 78 15.95 9.69 -5.10
N LEU A 79 15.15 9.41 -6.14
CA LEU A 79 15.56 9.62 -7.54
C LEU A 79 15.83 11.10 -7.83
N GLU A 80 14.95 12.00 -7.37
CA GLU A 80 15.12 13.44 -7.52
C GLU A 80 16.43 13.91 -6.88
N ASN A 81 16.71 13.48 -5.64
CA ASN A 81 17.96 13.84 -4.97
C ASN A 81 19.20 13.26 -5.66
N MET A 82 19.12 12.04 -6.21
CA MET A 82 20.24 11.46 -6.97
C MET A 82 20.51 12.24 -8.24
N MET A 83 19.47 12.65 -8.96
CA MET A 83 19.62 13.50 -10.15
C MET A 83 20.22 14.87 -9.79
N GLU A 84 19.76 15.51 -8.72
CA GLU A 84 20.30 16.79 -8.26
C GLU A 84 21.77 16.66 -7.82
N SER A 85 22.17 15.50 -7.29
CA SER A 85 23.57 15.26 -6.89
C SER A 85 24.55 15.23 -8.06
N GLU A 86 24.07 15.09 -9.30
CA GLU A 86 24.89 15.17 -10.51
C GLU A 86 24.97 16.59 -11.11
N ASN A 87 24.18 17.53 -10.58
CA ASN A 87 24.16 18.91 -11.05
C ASN A 87 25.50 19.61 -10.77
N ARG A 88 26.27 19.90 -11.84
CA ARG A 88 27.61 20.50 -11.75
C ARG A 88 27.61 21.97 -11.33
N GLU A 89 26.45 22.62 -11.33
CA GLU A 89 26.30 23.99 -10.84
C GLU A 89 26.38 24.07 -9.31
N LEU A 90 26.15 22.94 -8.61
CA LEU A 90 26.23 22.88 -7.16
C LEU A 90 27.69 22.73 -6.67
N PRO A 91 28.05 23.34 -5.53
CA PRO A 91 29.33 23.08 -4.87
C PRO A 91 29.52 21.60 -4.55
N GLU A 92 30.76 21.11 -4.62
CA GLU A 92 31.09 19.70 -4.40
C GLU A 92 30.63 19.16 -3.04
N VAL A 93 30.79 19.97 -1.98
CA VAL A 93 30.33 19.64 -0.63
C VAL A 93 28.82 19.40 -0.61
N LYS A 94 28.04 20.27 -1.27
CA LYS A 94 26.57 20.16 -1.32
C LYS A 94 26.10 18.92 -2.07
N ARG A 95 26.80 18.51 -3.14
CA ARG A 95 26.51 17.25 -3.85
C ARG A 95 26.81 16.03 -2.99
N ALA A 96 27.92 16.04 -2.26
CA ALA A 96 28.27 14.97 -1.33
C ALA A 96 27.24 14.85 -0.19
N GLU A 97 26.78 15.97 0.36
CA GLU A 97 25.73 16.03 1.37
C GLU A 97 24.40 15.47 0.87
N ILE A 98 23.93 15.89 -0.32
CA ILE A 98 22.69 15.37 -0.93
C ILE A 98 22.78 13.86 -1.12
N LYS A 99 23.92 13.37 -1.62
CA LYS A 99 24.13 11.93 -1.85
C LYS A 99 24.14 11.14 -0.54
N ALA A 100 24.91 11.59 0.45
CA ALA A 100 24.97 10.95 1.76
C ALA A 100 23.62 10.98 2.48
N GLY A 101 22.95 12.13 2.49
CA GLY A 101 21.63 12.32 3.10
C GLY A 101 20.55 11.46 2.45
N SER A 102 20.59 11.27 1.13
CA SER A 102 19.64 10.42 0.42
C SER A 102 19.82 8.94 0.72
N ILE A 103 21.08 8.47 0.78
CA ILE A 103 21.38 7.09 1.17
C ILE A 103 20.93 6.84 2.60
N LEU A 104 21.27 7.75 3.52
CA LEU A 104 20.84 7.65 4.92
C LEU A 104 19.31 7.66 5.05
N GLY A 105 18.65 8.53 4.28
CA GLY A 105 17.19 8.63 4.23
C GLY A 105 16.53 7.33 3.79
N VAL A 106 17.04 6.68 2.73
CA VAL A 106 16.53 5.37 2.29
C VAL A 106 16.71 4.31 3.38
N VAL A 107 17.88 4.25 4.02
CA VAL A 107 18.12 3.30 5.13
C VAL A 107 17.14 3.55 6.28
N ALA A 108 16.95 4.80 6.67
CA ALA A 108 16.01 5.17 7.74
C ALA A 108 14.57 4.77 7.39
N ILE A 109 14.14 4.99 6.14
CA ILE A 109 12.80 4.61 5.66
C ILE A 109 12.64 3.08 5.66
N ILE A 110 13.62 2.33 5.19
CA ILE A 110 13.58 0.85 5.20
C ILE A 110 13.45 0.35 6.64
N LEU A 111 14.22 0.89 7.58
CA LEU A 111 14.15 0.52 9.00
C LEU A 111 12.78 0.87 9.60
N ALA A 112 12.29 2.09 9.38
CA ALA A 112 10.98 2.52 9.86
C ALA A 112 9.85 1.64 9.28
N PHE A 113 9.93 1.30 7.99
CA PHE A 113 8.96 0.44 7.33
C PHE A 113 9.01 -0.99 7.86
N GLY A 114 10.20 -1.54 8.11
CA GLY A 114 10.39 -2.85 8.73
C GLY A 114 9.78 -2.91 10.13
N VAL A 115 10.06 -1.90 10.97
CA VAL A 115 9.48 -1.79 12.31
C VAL A 115 7.96 -1.67 12.24
N ALA A 116 7.44 -0.79 11.38
CA ALA A 116 6.00 -0.65 11.20
C ALA A 116 5.35 -1.98 10.80
N ARG A 117 5.91 -2.69 9.81
CA ARG A 117 5.43 -4.00 9.37
C ARG A 117 5.38 -5.02 10.49
N LEU A 118 6.45 -5.14 11.28
CA LEU A 118 6.50 -6.07 12.41
C LEU A 118 5.44 -5.76 13.47
N MET A 119 5.26 -4.47 13.82
CA MET A 119 4.22 -4.07 14.77
C MET A 119 2.82 -4.35 14.24
N PHE A 120 2.54 -3.98 12.98
CA PHE A 120 1.23 -4.18 12.36
C PHE A 120 0.87 -5.65 12.21
N ASP A 121 1.82 -6.49 11.78
CA ASP A 121 1.61 -7.93 11.66
C ASP A 121 1.39 -8.57 13.04
N GLY A 122 2.16 -8.14 14.06
CA GLY A 122 1.96 -8.58 15.44
C GLY A 122 0.57 -8.26 15.99
N ILE A 123 0.12 -7.00 15.85
CA ILE A 123 -1.23 -6.56 16.25
C ILE A 123 -2.28 -7.38 15.51
N ARG A 124 -2.09 -7.61 14.22
CA ARG A 124 -3.03 -8.37 13.41
C ARG A 124 -3.16 -9.81 13.89
N THR A 125 -2.05 -10.49 14.14
CA THR A 125 -2.09 -11.87 14.63
C THR A 125 -2.76 -11.95 16.00
N SER A 126 -2.46 -11.04 16.92
CA SER A 126 -3.09 -11.02 18.25
C SER A 126 -4.61 -10.82 18.17
N LEU A 127 -5.09 -9.93 17.29
CA LEU A 127 -6.51 -9.67 17.11
C LEU A 127 -7.22 -10.80 16.36
N GLU A 128 -6.58 -11.42 15.36
CA GLU A 128 -7.14 -12.59 14.67
C GLU A 128 -7.32 -13.77 15.63
N VAL A 129 -6.35 -14.04 16.52
CA VAL A 129 -6.46 -15.10 17.55
C VAL A 129 -7.59 -14.79 18.54
N GLY A 130 -7.67 -13.56 19.07
CA GLY A 130 -8.73 -13.19 20.01
C GLY A 130 -10.15 -13.29 19.43
N MET A 131 -10.33 -12.96 18.13
CA MET A 131 -11.63 -13.10 17.47
C MET A 131 -12.05 -14.56 17.25
N GLU A 132 -11.10 -15.47 17.04
CA GLU A 132 -11.38 -16.92 16.91
C GLU A 132 -11.80 -17.54 18.25
N GLU A 133 -11.23 -17.08 19.38
CA GLU A 133 -11.60 -17.51 20.72
C GLU A 133 -13.03 -17.05 21.13
N GLU A 134 -13.43 -15.83 20.79
CA GLU A 134 -14.78 -15.30 21.10
C GLU A 134 -15.91 -15.93 20.26
N THR A 135 -15.59 -16.47 19.07
CA THR A 135 -16.58 -17.07 18.16
C THR A 135 -16.67 -18.60 18.27
N GLY A 136 -15.77 -19.22 19.03
CA GLY A 136 -15.68 -20.67 19.25
C GLY A 136 -16.13 -21.16 20.63
N GLY A 137 -16.78 -20.33 21.46
CA GLY A 137 -17.31 -20.66 22.79
C GLY A 137 -18.82 -20.83 22.83
#